data_AF-A0A945MCY8-F1
#
_entry.id   AF-A0A945MCY8-F1
#
_cell.length_a   1.000
_cell.length_b   1.000
_cell.length_c   1.000
_cell.angle_alpha   90.00
_cell.angle_beta   90.00
_cell.angle_gamma   90.00
#
_symmetry.space_group_name_H-M   'P 1'
#
loop_
_entity.id
_entity.type
_entity.pdbx_description
1 polymer ?
#
loop_
_entity_poly.entity_id
_entity_poly.type
_entity_poly.pdbx_seq_one_letter_code
_entity_poly.pdbx_strand_id
1 'polypeptide(L)'
;MILGFIYASLSTIIGGATVVLTRLIITETDPLSLAFIRYGIGGIAVAIILYIVSSPPKIESSDRIAIILLGIVMYAAFPYFMARSLEDTTAARGGLLFATMPLVTIIIGAIFK
;
A
#
# COMPACT_ATOMS: atom_id res chain seq x y z
N MET A 1 -0.45 -25.05 6.06
CA MET A 1 -0.98 -24.78 4.71
C MET A 1 -2.34 -24.08 4.75
N ILE A 2 -3.37 -24.65 5.39
CA ILE A 2 -4.73 -24.04 5.49
C ILE A 2 -4.72 -22.65 6.13
N LEU A 3 -4.00 -22.46 7.24
CA LEU A 3 -3.93 -21.18 7.94
C LEU A 3 -3.34 -20.05 7.07
N GLY A 4 -2.37 -20.37 6.21
CA GLY A 4 -1.81 -19.42 5.25
C GLY A 4 -2.84 -18.94 4.23
N PHE A 5 -3.68 -19.84 3.72
CA PHE A 5 -4.78 -19.47 2.82
C PHE A 5 -5.82 -18.59 3.50
N ILE A 6 -6.11 -18.83 4.78
CA ILE A 6 -7.03 -18.00 5.57
C ILE A 6 -6.45 -16.59 5.72
N TYR A 7 -5.19 -16.45 6.11
CA TYR A 7 -4.55 -15.13 6.25
C TYR A 7 -4.45 -14.39 4.92
N ALA A 8 -4.09 -15.07 3.84
CA ALA A 8 -4.04 -14.47 2.50
C ALA A 8 -5.42 -13.98 2.03
N SER A 9 -6.45 -14.81 2.22
CA SER A 9 -7.84 -14.45 1.89
C SER A 9 -8.31 -13.26 2.71
N LEU A 10 -8.08 -13.28 4.03
CA LEU A 10 -8.48 -12.20 4.92
C LEU A 10 -7.76 -10.89 4.56
N SER A 11 -6.46 -10.94 4.31
CA SER A 11 -5.69 -9.78 3.86
C SER A 11 -6.24 -9.20 2.55
N THR A 12 -6.58 -10.07 1.60
CA THR A 12 -7.14 -9.66 0.30
C THR A 12 -8.52 -9.03 0.46
N ILE A 13 -9.39 -9.58 1.32
CA ILE A 13 -10.71 -9.00 1.61
C ILE A 13 -10.58 -7.61 2.21
N ILE A 14 -9.69 -7.44 3.20
CA ILE A 14 -9.43 -6.14 3.85
C ILE A 14 -8.86 -5.13 2.84
N GLY A 15 -7.94 -5.59 1.98
CA GLY A 15 -7.36 -4.79 0.91
C GLY A 15 -8.37 -4.37 -0.16
N GLY A 16 -9.26 -5.26 -0.58
CA GLY A 16 -10.33 -4.95 -1.53
C GLY A 16 -11.38 -4.00 -0.95
N ALA A 17 -11.82 -4.25 0.29
CA ALA A 17 -12.78 -3.40 0.99
C ALA A 17 -12.26 -1.97 1.16
N THR A 18 -10.96 -1.81 1.39
CA THR A 18 -10.29 -0.51 1.45
C THR A 18 -10.58 0.35 0.22
N VAL A 19 -10.49 -0.20 -0.99
CA VAL A 19 -10.69 0.58 -2.23
C VAL A 19 -12.10 1.14 -2.30
N VAL A 20 -13.09 0.33 -1.91
CA VAL A 20 -14.50 0.74 -1.86
C VAL A 20 -14.71 1.83 -0.81
N LEU A 21 -14.19 1.63 0.42
CA LEU A 21 -14.31 2.60 1.50
C LEU A 21 -13.60 3.92 1.18
N THR A 22 -12.41 3.88 0.56
CA THR A 22 -11.71 5.07 0.10
C THR A 22 -12.54 5.85 -0.91
N ARG A 23 -13.18 5.18 -1.88
CA ARG A 23 -14.07 5.87 -2.83
C ARG A 23 -15.23 6.59 -2.15
N LEU A 24 -15.76 6.06 -1.05
CA LEU A 24 -16.88 6.66 -0.32
C LEU A 24 -16.51 7.93 0.44
N ILE A 25 -15.26 8.03 0.92
CA ILE A 25 -14.81 9.16 1.76
C ILE A 25 -13.99 10.20 1.00
N ILE A 26 -13.40 9.83 -0.14
CA ILE A 26 -12.49 10.71 -0.89
C ILE A 26 -13.19 11.91 -1.52
N THR A 27 -14.51 11.86 -1.72
CA THR A 27 -15.27 13.04 -2.22
C THR A 27 -15.38 14.15 -1.18
N GLU A 28 -15.22 13.81 0.10
CA GLU A 28 -15.35 14.72 1.24
C GLU A 28 -14.00 15.03 1.90
N THR A 29 -12.90 14.44 1.41
CA THR A 29 -11.57 14.54 2.04
C THR A 29 -10.48 14.75 1.02
N ASP A 30 -9.41 15.46 1.42
CA ASP A 30 -8.24 15.63 0.58
C ASP A 30 -7.41 14.31 0.50
N PRO A 31 -7.01 13.86 -0.71
CA PRO A 31 -6.28 12.60 -0.89
C PRO A 31 -4.95 12.53 -0.16
N LEU A 32 -4.23 13.65 -0.09
CA LEU A 32 -2.92 13.70 0.57
C LEU A 32 -3.11 13.54 2.08
N SER A 33 -4.11 14.21 2.64
CA SER A 33 -4.47 14.13 4.05
C SER A 33 -4.93 12.71 4.43
N LEU A 34 -5.76 12.09 3.58
CA LEU A 34 -6.20 10.71 3.79
C LEU A 34 -5.03 9.72 3.77
N ALA A 35 -4.12 9.85 2.80
CA ALA A 35 -2.92 9.02 2.72
C ALA A 35 -2.01 9.24 3.94
N PHE A 36 -1.77 10.50 4.32
CA PHE A 36 -0.93 10.86 5.45
C PHE A 36 -1.45 10.26 6.76
N ILE A 37 -2.74 10.39 7.07
CA ILE A 37 -3.32 9.82 8.29
C ILE A 37 -3.21 8.30 8.26
N ARG A 38 -3.61 7.67 7.15
CA ARG A 38 -3.65 6.21 7.01
C ARG A 38 -2.27 5.58 7.23
N TYR A 39 -1.26 6.08 6.53
CA TYR A 39 0.09 5.52 6.60
C TYR A 39 0.90 6.08 7.77
N GLY A 40 0.56 7.26 8.28
CA GLY A 40 1.11 7.80 9.53
C GLY A 40 0.74 6.91 10.72
N ILE A 41 -0.53 6.55 10.87
CA ILE A 41 -0.98 5.61 11.92
C ILE A 41 -0.30 4.25 11.76
N GLY A 42 -0.23 3.73 10.53
CA GLY A 42 0.47 2.48 10.24
C GLY A 42 1.96 2.53 10.60
N GLY A 43 2.63 3.63 10.26
CA GLY A 43 4.03 3.87 10.59
C GLY A 43 4.28 3.93 12.10
N ILE A 44 3.41 4.62 12.85
CA ILE A 44 3.47 4.65 14.32
C ILE A 44 3.27 3.25 14.89
N ALA A 45 2.29 2.49 14.39
CA ALA A 45 2.05 1.13 14.86
C ALA A 45 3.26 0.22 14.63
N VAL A 46 3.90 0.29 13.45
CA VAL A 46 5.12 -0.46 13.15
C VAL A 46 6.28 0.00 14.04
N ALA A 47 6.44 1.31 14.28
CA ALA A 47 7.47 1.84 15.16
C ALA A 47 7.31 1.34 16.61
N ILE A 48 6.09 1.26 17.12
CA ILE A 48 5.78 0.70 18.45
C ILE A 48 6.15 -0.78 18.49
N ILE A 49 5.78 -1.56 17.47
CA ILE A 49 6.13 -2.98 17.39
C ILE A 49 7.66 -3.17 17.40
N LEU A 50 8.39 -2.38 16.58
CA LEU A 50 9.84 -2.43 16.52
C LEU A 50 10.52 -2.04 17.83
N TYR A 51 9.89 -1.15 18.62
CA TYR A 51 10.39 -0.77 19.95
C TYR A 51 10.20 -1.88 20.99
N ILE A 52 9.12 -2.66 20.91
CA ILE A 52 8.79 -3.72 21.86
C ILE A 52 9.54 -5.03 21.55
N VAL A 53 9.81 -5.31 20.27
CA VAL A 53 10.48 -6.55 19.85
C VAL A 53 11.94 -6.56 20.30
N SER A 54 12.33 -7.60 21.05
CA SER A 54 13.68 -7.73 21.62
C SER A 54 14.81 -7.82 20.59
N SER A 55 14.50 -8.30 19.38
CA SER A 55 15.46 -8.50 18.29
C SER A 55 14.93 -7.85 17.00
N PRO A 56 14.96 -6.51 16.89
CA PRO A 56 14.50 -5.83 15.69
C PRO A 56 15.41 -6.15 14.49
N PRO A 57 14.87 -6.16 13.26
CA PRO A 57 15.66 -6.36 12.07
C PRO A 57 16.73 -5.27 11.95
N LYS A 58 17.97 -5.68 11.68
CA LYS A 58 19.08 -4.74 11.43
C LYS A 58 18.97 -4.23 10.01
N ILE A 59 19.01 -2.91 9.84
CA ILE A 59 19.03 -2.25 8.53
C ILE A 59 20.47 -1.84 8.24
N GLU A 60 21.05 -2.38 7.18
CA GLU A 60 22.36 -1.97 6.71
C GLU A 60 22.33 -0.53 6.19
N SER A 61 23.41 0.22 6.38
CA SER A 61 23.47 1.63 5.98
C SER A 61 23.36 1.82 4.46
N SER A 62 23.80 0.84 3.67
CA SER A 62 23.64 0.75 2.22
C SER A 62 22.17 0.71 1.78
N ASP A 63 21.32 0.02 2.54
CA ASP A 63 19.91 -0.20 2.18
C ASP A 63 19.01 0.97 2.58
N ARG A 64 19.49 1.88 3.44
CA ARG A 64 18.69 3.01 3.96
C ARG A 64 18.09 3.85 2.84
N ILE A 65 18.87 4.17 1.82
CA ILE A 65 18.39 4.98 0.69
C ILE A 65 17.32 4.22 -0.09
N ALA A 66 17.55 2.95 -0.39
CA ALA A 66 16.57 2.11 -1.10
C ALA A 66 15.26 1.98 -0.31
N ILE A 67 15.34 1.76 1.00
CA ILE A 67 14.17 1.67 1.89
C ILE A 67 13.41 2.98 1.93
N ILE A 68 14.08 4.13 2.02
CA ILE A 68 13.43 5.45 2.01
C ILE A 68 12.71 5.67 0.69
N LEU A 69 13.37 5.37 -0.44
CA LEU A 69 12.78 5.52 -1.77
C LEU A 69 11.55 4.60 -1.95
N LEU A 70 11.66 3.33 -1.56
CA LEU A 70 10.53 2.41 -1.55
C LEU A 70 9.40 2.91 -0.63
N GLY A 71 9.76 3.46 0.53
CA GLY A 71 8.85 4.11 1.46
C GLY A 71 8.01 5.19 0.78
N ILE A 72 8.69 6.15 0.14
CA ILE A 72 8.05 7.27 -0.57
C ILE A 72 7.17 6.75 -1.71
N VAL A 73 7.69 5.83 -2.53
CA VAL A 73 6.96 5.33 -3.71
C VAL A 73 5.73 4.52 -3.30
N MET A 74 5.87 3.58 -2.35
CA MET A 74 4.82 2.62 -2.01
C MET A 74 3.80 3.16 -1.00
N TYR A 75 4.20 4.07 -0.10
CA TYR A 75 3.36 4.51 1.02
C TYR A 75 2.97 5.99 0.98
N ALA A 76 3.58 6.81 0.10
CA ALA A 76 3.16 8.19 -0.13
C ALA A 76 2.63 8.41 -1.55
N ALA A 77 3.46 8.19 -2.56
CA ALA A 77 3.10 8.48 -3.95
C ALA A 77 1.99 7.55 -4.45
N PHE A 78 2.18 6.23 -4.36
CA PHE A 78 1.22 5.25 -4.83
C PHE A 78 -0.18 5.44 -4.20
N PRO A 79 -0.34 5.53 -2.86
CA PRO A 79 -1.66 5.70 -2.26
C PRO A 79 -2.31 7.05 -2.57
N TYR A 80 -1.53 8.13 -2.68
CA TYR A 80 -2.03 9.43 -3.12
C TYR A 80 -2.65 9.34 -4.52
N PHE A 81 -1.91 8.79 -5.49
CA PHE A 81 -2.43 8.62 -6.85
C PHE A 81 -3.62 7.68 -6.91
N MET A 82 -3.62 6.62 -6.10
CA MET A 82 -4.75 5.70 -5.97
C MET A 82 -6.00 6.44 -5.46
N ALA A 83 -5.90 7.17 -4.36
CA ALA A 83 -7.00 7.94 -3.80
C ALA A 83 -7.49 9.03 -4.79
N ARG A 84 -6.58 9.78 -5.40
CA ARG A 84 -6.91 10.79 -6.41
C ARG A 84 -7.62 10.18 -7.62
N SER A 85 -7.16 9.02 -8.11
CA SER A 85 -7.82 8.33 -9.22
C SER A 85 -9.27 7.95 -8.89
N LEU A 86 -9.54 7.62 -7.63
CA LEU A 86 -10.89 7.30 -7.15
C LEU A 86 -11.78 8.53 -6.98
N GLU A 87 -11.26 9.74 -7.01
CA GLU A 87 -12.12 10.93 -7.16
C GLU A 87 -12.73 10.97 -8.56
N ASP A 88 -11.92 10.68 -9.57
CA ASP A 88 -12.27 10.80 -10.99
C ASP A 88 -12.95 9.54 -11.55
N THR A 89 -12.93 8.41 -10.83
CA THR A 89 -13.46 7.12 -11.30
C THR A 89 -14.27 6.36 -10.23
N THR A 90 -14.79 5.18 -10.57
CA THR A 90 -15.50 4.31 -9.62
C THR A 90 -14.55 3.27 -9.03
N ALA A 91 -14.89 2.76 -7.84
CA ALA A 91 -14.12 1.67 -7.22
C ALA A 91 -14.01 0.43 -8.13
N ALA A 92 -15.05 0.13 -8.92
CA ALA A 92 -15.04 -0.97 -9.88
C ALA A 92 -14.02 -0.77 -11.02
N ARG A 93 -13.96 0.44 -11.61
CA ARG A 93 -12.99 0.78 -12.66
C ARG A 93 -11.57 0.82 -12.12
N GLY A 94 -11.38 1.42 -10.94
CA GLY A 94 -10.09 1.43 -10.25
C GLY A 94 -9.61 0.01 -9.92
N GLY A 95 -10.50 -0.85 -9.41
CA GLY A 95 -10.19 -2.26 -9.13
C GLY A 95 -9.82 -3.06 -10.38
N LEU A 96 -10.51 -2.82 -11.51
CA LEU A 96 -10.17 -3.47 -12.78
C LEU A 96 -8.78 -3.05 -13.28
N LEU A 97 -8.44 -1.76 -13.18
CA LEU A 97 -7.09 -1.27 -13.48
C LEU A 97 -6.06 -1.89 -12.53
N PHE A 98 -6.40 -2.06 -11.25
CA PHE A 98 -5.53 -2.69 -10.28
C PHE A 98 -5.22 -4.15 -10.63
N ALA A 99 -6.21 -4.87 -11.16
CA ALA A 99 -6.05 -6.25 -11.60
C ALA A 99 -5.08 -6.38 -12.80
N THR A 100 -4.73 -5.30 -13.49
CA THR A 100 -3.72 -5.31 -14.57
C THR A 100 -2.30 -5.01 -14.09
N MET A 101 -2.10 -4.63 -12.82
CA MET A 101 -0.75 -4.42 -12.25
C MET A 101 0.20 -5.60 -12.47
N PRO A 102 -0.21 -6.89 -12.40
CA PRO A 102 0.68 -8.00 -12.70
C PRO A 102 1.29 -7.94 -14.10
N LEU A 103 0.57 -7.40 -15.10
CA LEU A 103 1.08 -7.23 -16.46
C LEU A 103 2.23 -6.22 -16.48
N VAL A 104 2.07 -5.09 -15.76
CA VAL A 104 3.12 -4.07 -15.63
C VAL A 104 4.36 -4.66 -14.96
N THR A 105 4.17 -5.44 -13.88
CA THR A 105 5.27 -6.12 -13.19
C THR A 105 6.02 -7.08 -14.11
N ILE A 106 5.30 -7.87 -14.93
CA ILE A 106 5.92 -8.79 -15.89
C ILE A 106 6.73 -8.03 -16.95
N ILE A 107 6.18 -6.93 -17.50
CA ILE A 107 6.87 -6.11 -18.50
C ILE A 107 8.15 -5.52 -17.92
N ILE A 108 8.07 -4.92 -16.73
CA ILE A 108 9.24 -4.39 -16.03
C ILE A 108 10.28 -5.49 -15.80
N GLY A 109 9.86 -6.65 -15.25
CA GLY A 109 10.75 -7.79 -15.03
C GLY A 109 11.41 -8.32 -16.29
N ALA A 110 10.75 -8.21 -17.45
CA ALA A 110 11.33 -8.59 -18.74
C ALA A 110 12.39 -7.59 -19.23
N ILE A 111 12.31 -6.31 -18.85
CA ILE A 111 13.29 -5.27 -19.21
C ILE A 111 14.56 -5.39 -18.37
N PHE A 112 14.45 -5.77 -17.11
CA PHE A 112 15.58 -5.93 -16.18
C PHE A 112 16.25 -7.33 -16.25
N LYS A 113 16.09 -8.04 -17.37
CA LYS A 113 16.79 -9.30 -17.65
C LYS A 113 18.27 -9.10 -17.95
#